data_AF-A0A1G9EDM7-F1
#
_entry.id   AF-A0A1G9EDM7-F1
#
_cell.length_a   1.000
_cell.length_b   1.000
_cell.length_c   1.000
_cell.angle_alpha   90.00
_cell.angle_beta   90.00
_cell.angle_gamma   90.00
#
_symmetry.space_group_name_H-M   'P 1'
#
loop_
_entity.id
_entity.type
_entity.pdbx_description
1 polymer ?
#
loop_
_entity_poly.entity_id
_entity_poly.type
_entity_poly.pdbx_seq_one_letter_code
_entity_poly.pdbx_strand_id
1 'polypeptide(L)'
;MADRDERPSPGLAALEGEETPTFDAPWQARAFAIAVALSADGAYEWDAFQDRLAAEIEQADDSAVPADRTASEADYYRRWLAALERLLVSDGVLESGTLTERTREFAVGDRDASEWVEGEHDHDHGAAGSDAHDHGHDHSR
;
A
#
# COMPACT_ATOMS: atom_id res chain seq x y z
N MET A 1 23.37 -12.00 34.16
CA MET A 1 23.45 -12.53 32.79
C MET A 1 22.03 -12.87 32.39
N ALA A 2 21.33 -11.92 31.77
CA ALA A 2 19.94 -12.11 31.35
C ALA A 2 19.96 -12.83 30.00
N ASP A 3 19.34 -14.00 30.02
CA ASP A 3 19.00 -14.87 28.90
C ASP A 3 18.20 -14.05 27.88
N ARG A 4 18.82 -13.70 26.74
CA ARG A 4 18.09 -13.14 25.59
C ARG A 4 17.39 -14.32 24.94
N ASP A 5 16.10 -14.44 25.22
CA ASP A 5 15.14 -15.31 24.55
C ASP A 5 15.16 -14.93 23.05
N GLU A 6 16.06 -15.56 22.29
CA GLU A 6 16.18 -15.44 20.84
C GLU A 6 15.01 -16.22 20.22
N ARG A 7 13.82 -15.62 20.29
CA ARG A 7 12.67 -16.06 19.48
C ARG A 7 13.08 -15.85 18.02
N PRO A 8 13.11 -16.90 17.18
CA PRO A 8 13.32 -16.68 15.75
C PRO A 8 12.17 -15.82 15.25
N SER A 9 12.48 -14.65 14.69
CA SER A 9 11.54 -13.85 13.90
C SER A 9 10.84 -14.79 12.92
N PRO A 10 9.50 -14.77 12.78
CA PRO A 10 8.82 -15.62 11.82
C PRO A 10 9.15 -15.09 10.43
N GLY A 11 10.28 -15.52 9.87
CA GLY A 11 10.51 -15.47 8.44
C GLY A 11 9.45 -16.31 7.74
N LEU A 12 9.23 -16.04 6.45
CA LEU A 12 8.25 -16.70 5.56
C LEU A 12 8.15 -18.24 5.72
N ALA A 13 9.20 -18.90 6.21
CA ALA A 13 9.25 -20.34 6.50
C ALA A 13 8.28 -20.81 7.60
N ALA A 14 7.76 -19.93 8.48
CA ALA A 14 6.76 -20.30 9.48
C ALA A 14 5.35 -20.56 8.88
N LEU A 15 5.15 -20.27 7.59
CA LEU A 15 3.88 -20.47 6.88
C LEU A 15 3.80 -21.82 6.12
N GLU A 16 4.71 -22.77 6.36
CA GLU A 16 4.66 -24.13 5.81
C GLU A 16 3.62 -25.04 6.54
N GLY A 17 2.46 -24.46 6.88
CA GLY A 17 1.27 -25.17 7.34
C GLY A 17 0.09 -24.87 6.41
N GLU A 18 -1.03 -25.58 6.57
CA GLU A 18 -2.28 -25.43 5.80
C GLU A 18 -3.01 -24.09 6.02
N GLU A 19 -2.26 -22.98 6.20
CA GLU A 19 -2.71 -21.63 6.51
C GLU A 19 -2.00 -20.59 5.63
N THR A 20 -1.63 -20.95 4.39
CA THR A 20 -1.17 -19.94 3.43
C THR A 20 -2.33 -18.97 3.16
N PRO A 21 -2.17 -17.65 3.44
CA PRO A 21 -3.25 -16.70 3.24
C PRO A 21 -3.67 -16.70 1.77
N THR A 22 -4.95 -16.95 1.52
CA THR A 22 -5.54 -16.84 0.19
C THR A 22 -5.85 -15.37 -0.07
N PHE A 23 -5.54 -14.90 -1.28
CA PHE A 23 -5.76 -13.53 -1.69
C PHE A 23 -6.56 -13.51 -3.00
N ASP A 24 -7.68 -12.80 -2.99
CA ASP A 24 -8.55 -12.54 -4.15
C ASP A 24 -7.88 -11.68 -5.23
N ALA A 25 -6.86 -10.89 -4.86
CA ALA A 25 -6.16 -10.04 -5.82
C ALA A 25 -4.65 -9.88 -5.51
N PRO A 26 -3.79 -9.71 -6.53
CA PRO A 26 -2.35 -9.56 -6.33
C PRO A 26 -1.94 -8.36 -5.46
N TRP A 27 -2.78 -7.33 -5.35
CA TRP A 27 -2.49 -6.17 -4.49
C TRP A 27 -2.67 -6.49 -3.01
N GLN A 28 -3.55 -7.43 -2.65
CA GLN A 28 -3.77 -7.84 -1.25
C GLN A 28 -2.55 -8.59 -0.72
N ALA A 29 -2.02 -9.53 -1.51
CA ALA A 29 -0.79 -10.24 -1.19
C ALA A 29 0.40 -9.28 -0.99
N ARG A 30 0.52 -8.26 -1.86
CA ARG A 30 1.55 -7.22 -1.75
C ARG A 30 1.40 -6.39 -0.48
N ALA A 31 0.17 -5.98 -0.15
CA ALA A 31 -0.12 -5.24 1.06
C ALA A 31 0.26 -6.04 2.32
N PHE A 32 -0.08 -7.32 2.36
CA PHE A 32 0.31 -8.23 3.44
C PHE A 32 1.83 -8.41 3.53
N ALA A 33 2.50 -8.61 2.39
CA ALA A 33 3.95 -8.76 2.35
C ALA A 33 4.69 -7.53 2.90
N ILE A 34 4.18 -6.31 2.65
CA ILE A 34 4.74 -5.07 3.22
C ILE A 34 4.65 -5.10 4.75
N ALA A 35 3.51 -5.47 5.32
CA ALA A 35 3.36 -5.56 6.77
C ALA A 35 4.30 -6.62 7.39
N VAL A 36 4.43 -7.79 6.77
CA VAL A 36 5.37 -8.82 7.21
C VAL A 36 6.81 -8.32 7.13
N ALA A 37 7.19 -7.65 6.04
CA ALA A 37 8.53 -7.11 5.86
C ALA A 37 8.88 -6.04 6.90
N LEU A 38 7.93 -5.16 7.25
CA LEU A 38 8.11 -4.13 8.28
C LEU A 38 8.38 -4.74 9.66
N SER A 39 7.71 -5.84 10.00
CA SER A 39 8.00 -6.54 11.25
C SER A 39 9.31 -7.33 11.19
N ALA A 40 9.60 -7.98 10.06
CA ALA A 40 10.82 -8.76 9.87
C ALA A 40 12.11 -7.91 9.92
N ASP A 41 12.05 -6.65 9.51
CA ASP A 41 13.18 -5.70 9.58
C ASP A 41 13.44 -5.17 11.01
N GLY A 42 12.69 -5.66 12.00
CA GLY A 42 12.87 -5.30 13.41
C GLY A 42 12.33 -3.92 13.79
N ALA A 43 11.59 -3.25 12.89
CA ALA A 43 10.87 -2.03 13.22
C ALA A 43 9.78 -2.28 14.28
N TYR A 44 9.22 -3.50 14.29
CA TYR A 44 8.24 -3.94 15.27
C TYR A 44 8.36 -5.42 15.61
N GLU A 45 8.19 -5.75 16.89
CA GLU A 45 7.80 -7.10 17.30
C GLU A 45 6.43 -7.43 16.70
N TRP A 46 6.32 -8.59 16.07
CA TRP A 46 5.14 -8.99 15.29
C TRP A 46 3.84 -8.90 16.08
N ASP A 47 3.82 -9.43 17.32
CA ASP A 47 2.62 -9.43 18.17
C ASP A 47 2.18 -8.00 18.51
N ALA A 48 3.13 -7.12 18.84
CA ALA A 48 2.85 -5.73 19.15
C ALA A 48 2.34 -4.95 17.93
N PHE A 49 2.84 -5.28 16.74
CA PHE A 49 2.36 -4.73 15.48
C PHE A 49 0.92 -5.18 15.18
N GLN A 50 0.64 -6.48 15.34
CA GLN A 50 -0.71 -7.04 15.13
C GLN A 50 -1.73 -6.41 16.09
N ASP A 51 -1.40 -6.29 17.38
CA ASP A 51 -2.30 -5.69 18.38
C ASP A 51 -2.64 -4.24 18.04
N ARG A 52 -1.64 -3.45 17.62
CA ARG A 52 -1.87 -2.04 17.20
C ARG A 52 -2.69 -1.94 15.93
N LEU A 53 -2.41 -2.80 14.95
CA LEU A 53 -3.15 -2.82 13.70
C LEU A 53 -4.62 -3.20 13.93
N ALA A 54 -4.89 -4.18 14.80
CA ALA A 54 -6.24 -4.54 15.20
C ALA A 54 -6.97 -3.35 15.86
N ALA A 55 -6.32 -2.65 16.79
CA ALA A 55 -6.89 -1.46 17.42
C ALA A 55 -7.20 -0.32 16.42
N GLU A 56 -6.36 -0.13 15.40
CA GLU A 56 -6.60 0.84 14.31
C GLU A 56 -7.77 0.44 13.39
N ILE A 57 -8.00 -0.85 13.19
CA ILE A 57 -9.15 -1.36 12.43
C ILE A 57 -10.43 -1.14 13.23
N GLU A 58 -10.43 -1.49 14.52
CA GLU A 58 -11.58 -1.28 15.42
C GLU A 58 -11.97 0.21 15.49
N GLN A 59 -11.00 1.11 15.64
CA GLN A 59 -11.25 2.56 15.64
C GLN A 59 -11.84 3.07 14.32
N ALA A 60 -11.43 2.49 13.20
CA ALA A 60 -11.98 2.85 11.89
C ALA A 60 -13.42 2.38 11.72
N ASP A 61 -13.73 1.19 12.20
CA ASP A 61 -15.08 0.63 12.15
C ASP A 61 -16.03 1.39 13.08
N ASP A 62 -15.56 1.85 14.25
CA ASP A 62 -16.35 2.71 15.15
C ASP A 62 -16.62 4.12 14.58
N SER A 63 -15.71 4.65 13.76
CA SER A 63 -15.86 5.96 13.12
C SER A 63 -16.58 5.92 11.76
N ALA A 64 -16.81 4.74 11.18
CA ALA A 64 -17.41 4.59 9.87
C ALA A 64 -18.92 4.28 9.92
N VAL A 65 -19.64 4.73 8.89
CA VAL A 65 -21.02 4.30 8.56
C VAL A 65 -21.09 2.76 8.65
N PRO A 66 -22.16 2.17 9.24
CA PRO A 66 -22.22 0.75 9.54
C PRO A 66 -21.72 -0.06 8.35
N ALA A 67 -20.65 -0.82 8.58
CA ALA A 67 -20.15 -1.77 7.59
C ALA A 67 -21.35 -2.59 7.14
N ASP A 68 -21.71 -2.46 5.87
CA ASP A 68 -22.68 -3.36 5.29
C ASP A 68 -22.19 -4.78 5.59
N ARG A 69 -23.08 -5.64 6.10
CA ARG A 69 -22.75 -7.02 6.49
C ARG A 69 -22.34 -7.88 5.28
N THR A 70 -22.21 -7.27 4.12
CA THR A 70 -21.76 -7.80 2.83
C THR A 70 -20.49 -7.08 2.35
N ALA A 71 -19.58 -6.70 3.25
CA ALA A 71 -18.26 -6.22 2.86
C ALA A 71 -17.52 -7.32 2.06
N SER A 72 -17.05 -6.99 0.86
CA SER A 72 -16.23 -7.91 0.06
C SER A 72 -14.85 -8.09 0.70
N GLU A 73 -14.14 -9.15 0.34
CA GLU A 73 -12.74 -9.36 0.78
C GLU A 73 -11.83 -8.20 0.36
N ALA A 74 -12.12 -7.58 -0.80
CA ALA A 74 -11.44 -6.35 -1.21
C ALA A 74 -11.69 -5.18 -0.24
N ASP A 75 -12.90 -5.04 0.30
CA ASP A 75 -13.21 -3.99 1.27
C ASP A 75 -12.56 -4.25 2.64
N TYR A 76 -12.41 -5.52 3.03
CA TYR A 76 -11.63 -5.90 4.20
C TYR A 76 -10.17 -5.46 4.06
N TYR A 77 -9.50 -5.87 2.97
CA TYR A 77 -8.10 -5.49 2.74
C TYR A 77 -7.90 -3.97 2.54
N ARG A 78 -8.91 -3.24 2.05
CA ARG A 78 -8.87 -1.77 1.98
C ARG A 78 -8.91 -1.13 3.37
N ARG A 79 -9.79 -1.60 4.25
CA ARG A 79 -9.86 -1.13 5.65
C ARG A 79 -8.56 -1.45 6.38
N TRP A 80 -8.06 -2.67 6.21
CA TRP A 80 -6.79 -3.12 6.74
C TRP A 80 -5.62 -2.26 6.25
N LEU A 81 -5.55 -1.95 4.94
CA LEU A 81 -4.51 -1.10 4.38
C LEU A 81 -4.58 0.33 4.91
N ALA A 82 -5.78 0.89 5.08
CA ALA A 82 -5.96 2.21 5.67
C ALA A 82 -5.53 2.26 7.15
N ALA A 83 -5.76 1.18 7.90
CA ALA A 83 -5.26 1.04 9.27
C ALA A 83 -3.73 0.94 9.32
N LEU A 84 -3.13 0.19 8.39
CA LEU A 84 -1.68 0.11 8.25
C LEU A 84 -1.07 1.49 7.95
N GLU A 85 -1.64 2.27 7.03
CA GLU A 85 -1.18 3.63 6.74
C GLU A 85 -1.23 4.53 7.99
N ARG A 86 -2.33 4.52 8.73
CA ARG A 86 -2.45 5.30 9.97
C ARG A 86 -1.41 4.92 11.01
N LEU A 87 -1.19 3.63 11.21
CA LEU A 87 -0.18 3.11 12.13
C LEU A 87 1.22 3.63 11.75
N LEU A 88 1.59 3.53 10.48
CA LEU A 88 2.91 3.97 10.00
C LEU A 88 3.12 5.47 10.11
N VAL A 89 2.06 6.27 9.92
CA VAL A 89 2.12 7.72 10.14
C VAL A 89 2.23 8.04 11.63
N SER A 90 1.46 7.36 12.48
CA SER A 90 1.49 7.55 13.95
C SER A 90 2.87 7.25 14.52
N ASP A 91 3.53 6.22 14.03
CA ASP A 91 4.85 5.80 14.49
C ASP A 91 6.00 6.54 13.80
N GLY A 92 5.70 7.47 12.89
CA GLY A 92 6.69 8.30 12.20
C GLY A 92 7.52 7.58 11.14
N VAL A 93 7.10 6.37 10.73
CA VAL A 93 7.71 5.63 9.62
C VAL A 93 7.35 6.28 8.29
N LEU A 94 6.15 6.84 8.19
CA LEU A 94 5.69 7.61 7.04
C LEU A 94 5.34 9.04 7.45
N GLU A 95 5.69 10.00 6.61
CA GLU A 95 5.18 11.36 6.73
C GLU A 95 3.74 11.43 6.20
N SER A 96 2.91 12.21 6.89
CA SER A 96 1.52 12.41 6.49
C SER A 96 1.44 13.01 5.08
N GLY A 97 0.64 12.41 4.21
CA GLY A 97 0.45 12.87 2.83
C GLY A 97 1.43 12.30 1.81
N THR A 98 2.56 11.70 2.23
CA THR A 98 3.54 11.09 1.32
C THR A 98 2.92 10.00 0.44
N LEU A 99 2.08 9.14 1.00
CA LEU A 99 1.37 8.11 0.22
C LEU A 99 0.36 8.72 -0.76
N THR A 100 -0.30 9.81 -0.38
CA THR A 100 -1.25 10.51 -1.26
C THR A 100 -0.51 11.16 -2.43
N GLU A 101 0.61 11.82 -2.17
CA GLU A 101 1.45 12.42 -3.20
C GLU A 101 2.00 11.35 -4.16
N ARG A 102 2.55 10.26 -3.62
CA ARG A 102 3.04 9.14 -4.43
C ARG A 102 1.94 8.50 -5.26
N THR A 103 0.76 8.29 -4.69
CA THR A 103 -0.40 7.76 -5.43
C THR A 103 -0.78 8.68 -6.58
N ARG A 104 -0.72 10.00 -6.38
CA ARG A 104 -0.99 10.98 -7.42
C ARG A 104 0.05 10.91 -8.54
N GLU A 105 1.34 10.89 -8.22
CA GLU A 105 2.44 10.76 -9.21
C GLU A 105 2.22 9.56 -10.14
N PHE A 106 1.91 8.39 -9.58
CA PHE A 106 1.59 7.19 -10.35
C PHE A 106 0.29 7.32 -11.17
N ALA A 107 -0.74 7.97 -10.63
CA ALA A 107 -2.03 8.12 -11.31
C ALA A 107 -1.96 9.06 -12.53
N VAL A 108 -1.12 10.10 -12.48
CA VAL A 108 -0.93 11.05 -13.59
C VAL A 108 0.20 10.65 -14.55
N GLY A 109 0.97 9.62 -14.20
CA GLY A 109 2.08 9.11 -15.01
C GLY A 109 3.38 9.90 -14.86
N ASP A 110 3.48 10.81 -13.88
CA ASP A 110 4.73 11.51 -13.54
C ASP A 110 5.76 10.53 -12.96
N ARG A 111 5.29 9.39 -12.44
CA ARG A 111 6.11 8.27 -12.02
C ARG A 111 5.56 6.98 -12.59
N ASP A 112 6.47 6.13 -13.05
CA ASP A 112 6.19 4.74 -13.36
C ASP A 112 7.14 3.83 -12.55
N ALA A 113 6.78 2.55 -12.42
CA ALA A 113 7.54 1.60 -11.60
C ALA A 113 8.76 1.01 -12.34
N SER A 114 9.16 1.59 -13.49
CA SER A 114 10.29 1.08 -14.29
C SER A 114 11.61 1.06 -13.52
N GLU A 115 11.78 1.98 -12.58
CA GLU A 115 12.96 2.06 -11.73
C GLU A 115 13.16 0.81 -10.83
N TRP A 116 12.11 0.00 -10.64
CA TRP A 116 12.10 -1.19 -9.77
C TRP A 116 11.88 -2.51 -10.54
N VAL A 117 11.73 -2.46 -11.87
CA VAL A 117 11.51 -3.65 -12.71
C VAL A 117 12.71 -3.84 -13.64
N GLU A 118 13.54 -4.86 -13.37
CA GLU A 118 14.64 -5.23 -14.28
C GLU A 118 14.08 -5.86 -15.57
N GLY A 119 14.13 -5.11 -16.68
CA GLY A 119 13.77 -5.57 -18.02
C GLY A 119 13.53 -4.42 -19.01
N GLU A 120 13.92 -4.59 -20.28
CA GLU A 120 13.80 -3.58 -21.33
C GLU A 120 12.32 -3.35 -21.69
N HIS A 121 11.81 -2.13 -21.47
CA HIS A 121 10.46 -1.74 -21.89
C HIS A 121 10.49 -0.42 -22.67
N ASP A 122 10.10 -0.54 -23.94
CA ASP A 122 9.76 0.57 -24.84
C ASP A 122 8.32 1.01 -24.52
N HIS A 123 8.18 2.07 -23.74
CA HIS A 123 6.91 2.76 -23.56
C HIS A 123 7.11 4.24 -23.86
N ASP A 124 6.74 4.63 -25.08
CA ASP A 124 6.63 6.01 -25.53
C ASP A 124 5.56 6.73 -24.69
N HIS A 125 6.00 7.44 -23.66
CA HIS A 125 5.18 8.46 -23.01
C HIS A 125 5.17 9.68 -23.92
N GLY A 126 4.35 9.60 -24.97
CA GLY A 126 4.10 10.68 -25.90
C GLY A 126 3.81 11.96 -25.13
N ALA A 127 4.75 12.90 -25.19
CA ALA A 127 4.58 14.25 -24.71
C ALA A 127 3.43 14.90 -25.49
N ALA A 128 2.23 14.87 -24.92
CA ALA A 128 1.12 15.71 -25.36
C ALA A 128 0.89 16.83 -24.34
N GLY A 129 1.98 17.53 -24.01
CA GLY A 129 1.93 18.87 -23.45
C GLY A 129 2.29 19.86 -24.57
N SER A 130 1.32 20.71 -24.91
CA SER A 130 1.40 21.92 -25.75
C SER A 130 1.62 21.76 -27.26
N ASP A 131 0.51 21.74 -28.02
CA ASP A 131 0.47 22.52 -29.27
C ASP A 131 -0.91 23.21 -29.38
N ALA A 132 -0.93 24.48 -28.96
CA ALA A 132 -2.08 25.36 -29.17
C ALA A 132 -2.08 25.79 -30.64
N HIS A 133 -2.73 25.03 -31.51
CA HIS A 133 -2.99 25.48 -32.87
C HIS A 133 -4.20 26.42 -32.88
N ASP A 134 -3.89 27.72 -32.82
CA ASP A 134 -4.77 28.83 -33.19
C ASP A 134 -5.22 28.67 -34.64
N HIS A 135 -6.49 28.31 -34.85
CA HIS A 135 -7.11 28.39 -36.18
C HIS A 135 -7.74 29.78 -36.35
N GLY A 136 -6.91 30.72 -36.81
CA GLY A 136 -7.35 32.00 -37.32
C GLY A 136 -8.45 31.81 -38.36
N HIS A 137 -9.64 32.33 -38.04
CA HIS A 137 -10.75 32.49 -38.98
C HIS A 137 -10.38 33.55 -40.02
N ASP A 138 -10.15 33.16 -41.27
CA ASP A 138 -10.22 34.09 -42.41
C ASP A 138 -11.58 33.99 -43.09
N HIS A 139 -12.37 35.06 -42.95
CA HIS A 139 -13.57 35.32 -43.72
C HIS A 139 -13.21 36.23 -44.88
N SER A 140 -13.10 35.67 -46.08
CA SER A 140 -13.05 36.42 -47.34
C SER A 140 -13.94 35.69 -48.36
N ARG A 141 -15.24 36.00 -48.41
CA ARG A 141 -15.95 37.06 -49.17
C ARG A 141 -16.21 36.70 -50.63
#